data_AF-A0A447P7Y4-F1
#
_entry.id   AF-A0A447P7Y4-F1
#
_cell.length_a   1.000
_cell.length_b   1.000
_cell.length_c   1.000
_cell.angle_alpha   90.00
_cell.angle_beta   90.00
_cell.angle_gamma   90.00
#
_symmetry.space_group_name_H-M   'P 1'
#
loop_
_entity.id
_entity.type
_entity.pdbx_description
1 polymer ?
#
loop_
_entity_poly.entity_id
_entity_poly.type
_entity_poly.pdbx_seq_one_letter_code
_entity_poly.pdbx_strand_id
1 'polypeptide(L)'
;MTDWRPIVHEMRLFKSPEEIAVMRRAGEISALAHIRAMEKCRPGMFEYQLEGEIHHEFNRHGARYPSYNTIVGSGENGCILHYTENESEMRDGDLVLIDAGCEYKVTRATSRVLSR
;
A
#
# COMPACT_ATOMS: atom_id res chain seq x y z
N MET A 1 14.75 29.67 21.56
CA MET A 1 14.34 29.18 20.22
C MET A 1 13.01 28.47 20.39
N THR A 2 11.96 28.87 19.67
CA THR A 2 10.61 28.31 19.81
C THR A 2 10.43 27.11 18.88
N ASP A 3 9.74 26.07 19.34
CA ASP A 3 9.38 24.90 18.53
C ASP A 3 8.33 25.26 17.48
N TRP A 4 8.68 25.14 16.21
CA TRP A 4 7.83 25.48 15.07
C TRP A 4 6.97 24.31 14.58
N ARG A 5 7.20 23.08 15.08
CA ARG A 5 6.49 21.87 14.63
C ARG A 5 4.97 22.00 14.75
N PRO A 6 4.38 22.52 15.85
CA PRO A 6 2.93 22.66 15.96
C PRO A 6 2.33 23.54 14.86
N ILE A 7 3.01 24.64 14.51
CA ILE A 7 2.57 25.58 13.47
C ILE A 7 2.60 24.90 12.10
N VAL A 8 3.70 24.22 11.77
CA VAL A 8 3.85 23.53 10.48
C VAL A 8 2.92 22.32 10.37
N HIS A 9 2.63 21.62 11.47
CA HIS A 9 1.67 20.51 11.49
C HIS A 9 0.24 20.99 11.21
N GLU A 10 -0.17 22.12 11.79
CA GLU A 10 -1.47 22.73 11.51
C GLU A 10 -1.58 23.13 10.04
N MET A 11 -0.53 23.71 9.45
CA MET A 11 -0.51 24.02 8.01
C MET A 11 -0.67 22.77 7.15
N ARG A 12 0.03 21.67 7.47
CA ARG A 12 -0.08 20.38 6.73
C ARG A 12 -1.41 19.66 6.95
N LEU A 13 -2.19 20.05 7.95
CA LEU A 13 -3.51 19.48 8.21
C LEU A 13 -4.49 19.83 7.07
N PHE A 14 -4.42 21.07 6.57
CA PHE A 14 -5.28 21.58 5.51
C PHE A 14 -4.57 21.54 4.16
N LYS A 15 -5.06 20.72 3.24
CA LYS A 15 -4.41 20.48 1.95
C LYS A 15 -4.89 21.51 0.93
N SER A 16 -3.96 22.03 0.13
CA SER A 16 -4.30 22.83 -1.04
C SER A 16 -5.00 21.98 -2.12
N PRO A 17 -5.69 22.60 -3.09
CA PRO A 17 -6.27 21.88 -4.23
C PRO A 17 -5.24 21.04 -5.00
N GLU A 18 -4.00 21.52 -5.12
CA GLU A 18 -2.89 20.82 -5.77
C GLU A 18 -2.46 19.59 -4.96
N GLU A 19 -2.33 19.72 -3.63
CA GLU A 19 -2.03 18.59 -2.75
C GLU A 19 -3.13 17.52 -2.83
N ILE A 20 -4.40 17.92 -2.84
CA ILE A 20 -5.53 17.00 -3.02
C ILE A 20 -5.45 16.28 -4.37
N ALA A 21 -5.06 16.98 -5.44
CA ALA A 21 -4.91 16.36 -6.76
C ALA A 21 -3.79 15.31 -6.76
N VAL A 22 -2.66 15.58 -6.08
CA VAL A 22 -1.57 14.61 -5.92
C VAL A 22 -2.02 13.42 -5.05
N MET A 23 -2.72 13.66 -3.94
CA MET A 23 -3.31 12.59 -3.10
C MET A 23 -4.26 11.70 -3.89
N ARG A 24 -5.13 12.29 -4.72
CA ARG A 24 -6.04 11.54 -5.60
C ARG A 24 -5.26 10.63 -6.53
N ARG A 25 -4.21 11.15 -7.17
CA ARG A 25 -3.37 10.36 -8.06
C ARG A 25 -2.66 9.22 -7.32
N ALA A 26 -2.14 9.47 -6.12
CA ALA A 26 -1.54 8.42 -5.29
C ALA A 26 -2.55 7.33 -4.92
N GLY A 27 -3.80 7.71 -4.64
CA GLY A 27 -4.91 6.78 -4.38
C GLY A 27 -5.26 5.93 -5.61
N GLU A 28 -5.32 6.53 -6.80
CA GLU A 28 -5.55 5.82 -8.07
C GLU A 28 -4.46 4.79 -8.34
N ILE A 29 -3.18 5.17 -8.20
CA ILE A 29 -2.04 4.25 -8.41
C ILE A 29 -2.12 3.09 -7.42
N SER A 30 -2.43 3.39 -6.15
CA SER A 30 -2.56 2.36 -5.13
C SER A 30 -3.70 1.40 -5.44
N ALA A 31 -4.86 1.91 -5.84
CA ALA A 31 -6.01 1.08 -6.24
C ALA A 31 -5.69 0.16 -7.43
N LEU A 32 -4.99 0.66 -8.46
CA LEU A 32 -4.57 -0.15 -9.60
C LEU A 32 -3.63 -1.29 -9.19
N ALA A 33 -2.71 -1.05 -8.26
CA ALA A 33 -1.82 -2.08 -7.75
C ALA A 33 -2.58 -3.18 -6.99
N HIS A 34 -3.58 -2.79 -6.18
CA HIS A 34 -4.44 -3.75 -5.49
C HIS A 34 -5.30 -4.56 -6.46
N ILE A 35 -5.85 -3.94 -7.51
CA ILE A 35 -6.58 -4.65 -8.58
C ILE A 35 -5.67 -5.67 -9.25
N ARG A 36 -4.45 -5.26 -9.62
CA ARG A 36 -3.46 -6.16 -10.22
C ARG A 36 -3.11 -7.32 -9.29
N ALA A 37 -2.93 -7.07 -7.99
CA ALA A 37 -2.68 -8.12 -7.01
C ALA A 37 -3.83 -9.14 -6.97
N MET A 38 -5.08 -8.68 -6.97
CA MET A 38 -6.26 -9.57 -7.05
C MET A 38 -6.29 -10.39 -8.36
N GLU A 39 -5.96 -9.79 -9.50
CA GLU A 39 -5.92 -10.49 -10.79
C GLU A 39 -4.83 -11.56 -10.84
N LYS A 40 -3.69 -11.31 -10.18
CA LYS A 40 -2.51 -12.19 -10.14
C LYS A 40 -2.55 -13.26 -9.06
N CYS A 41 -3.32 -13.04 -7.98
CA CYS A 41 -3.39 -13.95 -6.85
C CYS A 41 -3.83 -15.36 -7.24
N ARG A 42 -3.01 -16.37 -6.92
CA ARG A 42 -3.33 -17.79 -7.13
C ARG A 42 -2.83 -18.60 -5.94
N PRO A 43 -3.52 -19.70 -5.56
CA PRO A 43 -2.99 -20.66 -4.60
C PRO A 43 -1.62 -21.19 -5.02
N GLY A 44 -0.73 -21.40 -4.05
CA GLY A 44 0.65 -21.87 -4.23
C GLY A 44 1.66 -20.77 -4.56
N MET A 45 1.23 -19.51 -4.67
CA MET A 45 2.13 -18.37 -4.70
C MET A 45 2.54 -17.97 -3.28
N PHE A 46 3.72 -17.39 -3.14
CA PHE A 46 4.16 -16.76 -1.89
C PHE A 46 3.64 -15.33 -1.77
N GLU A 47 3.43 -14.88 -0.54
CA GLU A 47 2.98 -13.52 -0.21
C GLU A 47 3.87 -12.43 -0.83
N TYR A 48 5.20 -12.57 -0.76
CA TYR A 48 6.15 -11.62 -1.38
C TYR A 48 6.00 -11.50 -2.91
N GLN A 49 5.42 -12.50 -3.59
CA GLN A 49 5.19 -12.41 -5.03
C GLN A 49 4.09 -11.39 -5.34
N LEU A 50 3.06 -11.30 -4.49
CA LEU A 50 2.05 -10.24 -4.60
C LEU A 50 2.61 -8.88 -4.23
N GLU A 51 3.48 -8.80 -3.22
CA GLU A 51 4.23 -7.57 -2.92
C GLU A 51 4.99 -7.08 -4.17
N GLY A 52 5.67 -7.98 -4.88
CA GLY A 52 6.36 -7.66 -6.13
C GLY A 52 5.44 -7.12 -7.23
N GLU A 53 4.25 -7.71 -7.41
CA GLU A 53 3.25 -7.21 -8.38
C GLU A 53 2.76 -5.80 -8.03
N ILE A 54 2.55 -5.53 -6.74
CA ILE A 54 2.14 -4.21 -6.23
C ILE A 54 3.22 -3.17 -6.50
N HIS A 55 4.47 -3.45 -6.11
CA HIS A 55 5.59 -2.51 -6.28
C HIS A 55 5.87 -2.25 -7.75
N HIS A 56 5.72 -3.26 -8.60
CA HIS A 56 5.84 -3.09 -10.04
C HIS A 56 4.78 -2.11 -10.57
N GLU A 57 3.52 -2.22 -10.14
CA GLU A 57 2.46 -1.31 -10.59
C GLU A 57 2.68 0.13 -10.09
N PHE A 58 3.14 0.29 -8.84
CA PHE A 58 3.55 1.60 -8.33
C PHE A 58 4.65 2.21 -9.23
N ASN A 59 5.68 1.43 -9.53
CA ASN A 59 6.84 1.88 -10.32
C ASN A 59 6.42 2.31 -11.73
N ARG A 60 5.54 1.53 -12.38
CA ARG A 60 5.03 1.82 -13.73
C ARG A 60 4.31 3.17 -13.80
N HIS A 61 3.69 3.62 -12.72
CA HIS A 61 3.02 4.92 -12.63
C HIS A 61 3.90 6.05 -12.06
N GLY A 62 5.19 5.79 -11.88
CA GLY A 62 6.15 6.77 -11.37
C GLY A 62 6.18 6.93 -9.85
N ALA A 63 5.46 6.09 -9.11
CA ALA A 63 5.56 6.00 -7.65
C ALA A 63 6.62 4.95 -7.30
N ARG A 64 7.88 5.37 -7.23
CA ARG A 64 9.02 4.44 -7.13
C ARG A 64 9.11 3.68 -5.80
N TYR A 65 8.51 4.22 -4.75
CA TYR A 65 8.62 3.69 -3.40
C TYR A 65 7.23 3.51 -2.79
N PRO A 66 7.02 2.47 -1.97
CA PRO A 66 5.84 2.37 -1.16
C PRO A 66 5.88 3.43 -0.04
N SER A 67 4.71 3.81 0.47
CA SER A 67 4.59 4.81 1.56
C SER A 67 4.88 4.23 2.95
N TYR A 68 4.84 2.91 3.08
CA TYR A 68 5.16 2.09 4.26
C TYR A 68 5.49 0.66 3.79
N ASN A 69 6.02 -0.19 4.67
CA ASN A 69 6.29 -1.59 4.34
C ASN A 69 5.00 -2.30 3.95
N THR A 70 5.02 -2.98 2.80
CA THR A 70 3.83 -3.65 2.27
C THR A 70 3.50 -4.88 3.12
N ILE A 71 2.23 -5.04 3.45
CA ILE A 71 1.71 -6.17 4.21
C ILE A 71 0.96 -7.06 3.22
N VAL A 72 1.36 -8.33 3.13
CA VAL A 72 0.62 -9.39 2.43
C VAL A 72 0.49 -10.56 3.40
N GLY A 73 -0.60 -10.57 4.17
CA GLY A 73 -0.85 -11.60 5.18
C GLY A 73 -1.95 -12.56 4.74
N SER A 74 -1.57 -13.79 4.38
CA SER A 74 -2.48 -14.88 4.06
C SER A 74 -2.88 -15.70 5.29
N GLY A 75 -4.11 -16.22 5.31
CA GLY A 75 -4.64 -17.04 6.40
C GLY A 75 -4.51 -16.37 7.77
N GLU A 76 -3.85 -17.03 8.72
CA GLU A 76 -3.63 -16.52 10.09
C GLU A 76 -2.73 -15.27 10.12
N ASN A 77 -1.85 -15.08 9.13
CA ASN A 77 -0.97 -13.90 9.06
C ASN A 77 -1.77 -12.61 8.88
N GLY A 78 -2.97 -12.69 8.28
CA GLY A 78 -3.89 -11.55 8.17
C GLY A 78 -4.37 -11.00 9.52
N CYS A 79 -4.21 -11.74 10.61
CA CYS A 79 -4.54 -11.30 11.97
C CYS A 79 -3.40 -10.51 12.64
N ILE A 80 -2.20 -10.46 12.05
CA ILE A 80 -1.05 -9.72 12.57
C ILE A 80 -1.04 -8.33 11.92
N LEU A 81 -1.27 -7.29 12.74
CA LEU A 81 -1.52 -5.92 12.25
C LEU A 81 -0.38 -5.32 11.40
N HIS A 82 0.87 -5.68 11.70
CA HIS A 82 2.08 -5.18 11.02
C HIS A 82 2.92 -6.35 10.47
N TYR A 83 2.27 -7.37 9.91
CA TYR A 83 2.95 -8.48 9.24
C TYR A 83 3.69 -7.96 8.00
N THR A 84 5.01 -8.09 7.96
CA THR A 84 5.83 -7.59 6.83
C THR A 84 6.84 -8.62 6.36
N GLU A 85 6.80 -9.81 6.95
CA GLU A 85 7.65 -10.94 6.61
C GLU A 85 7.31 -11.47 5.21
N ASN A 86 6.01 -11.48 4.85
CA ASN A 86 5.50 -11.85 3.52
C ASN A 86 6.12 -13.14 2.97
N GLU A 87 6.40 -14.11 3.85
CA GLU A 87 7.23 -15.28 3.54
C GLU A 87 6.43 -16.58 3.41
N SER A 88 5.12 -16.54 3.65
CA SER A 88 4.27 -17.74 3.64
C SER A 88 3.73 -18.04 2.25
N GLU A 89 3.55 -19.33 1.97
CA GLU A 89 2.82 -19.80 0.79
C GLU A 89 1.31 -19.62 1.01
N MET A 90 0.65 -18.94 0.07
CA MET A 90 -0.79 -18.70 0.08
C MET A 90 -1.53 -19.98 -0.29
N ARG A 91 -2.39 -20.46 0.61
CA ARG A 91 -3.11 -21.72 0.44
C ARG A 91 -4.47 -21.52 -0.20
N ASP A 92 -4.94 -22.57 -0.87
CA ASP A 92 -6.30 -22.57 -1.41
C ASP A 92 -7.33 -22.51 -0.27
N GLY A 93 -8.31 -21.62 -0.41
CA GLY A 93 -9.34 -21.36 0.60
C GLY A 93 -8.98 -20.35 1.68
N ASP A 94 -7.71 -19.93 1.79
CA ASP A 94 -7.29 -18.87 2.72
C ASP A 94 -7.60 -17.49 2.13
N LEU A 95 -7.93 -16.55 3.02
CA LEU A 95 -8.01 -15.13 2.66
C LEU A 95 -6.61 -14.51 2.63
N VAL A 96 -6.43 -13.48 1.81
CA VAL A 96 -5.21 -12.67 1.80
C VAL A 96 -5.57 -11.22 2.12
N LEU A 97 -4.96 -10.70 3.18
CA LEU A 97 -5.02 -9.29 3.54
C LEU A 97 -3.83 -8.57 2.90
N ILE A 98 -4.11 -7.59 2.07
CA ILE A 98 -3.11 -6.72 1.48
C ILE A 98 -3.29 -5.32 2.06
N ASP A 99 -2.27 -4.80 2.76
CA ASP A 99 -2.16 -3.39 3.10
C ASP A 99 -0.94 -2.79 2.40
N ALA A 100 -1.21 -1.97 1.39
CA ALA A 100 -0.19 -1.38 0.56
C ALA A 100 -0.62 0.00 0.07
N GLY A 101 0.35 0.88 -0.07
CA GLY A 101 0.14 2.23 -0.56
C GLY A 101 1.41 2.79 -1.15
N CYS A 102 1.27 3.64 -2.17
CA CYS A 102 2.41 4.24 -2.83
C CYS A 102 2.78 5.62 -2.23
N GLU A 103 4.06 5.98 -2.34
CA GLU A 103 4.52 7.35 -2.18
C GLU A 103 4.66 8.00 -3.57
N TYR A 104 3.90 9.06 -3.81
CA TYR A 104 3.89 9.79 -5.07
C TYR A 104 4.03 11.29 -4.83
N LYS A 105 5.09 11.90 -5.39
CA LYS A 105 5.40 13.34 -5.25
C LYS A 105 5.19 13.84 -3.81
N VAL A 106 5.93 13.25 -2.86
CA VAL A 106 5.91 13.50 -1.39
C VAL A 106 4.61 13.20 -0.63
N THR A 107 3.58 12.73 -1.34
CA THR A 107 2.30 12.37 -0.76
C THR A 107 2.18 10.86 -0.61
N ARG A 108 1.55 10.41 0.48
CA ARG A 108 1.32 9.00 0.78
C ARG A 108 -0.15 8.66 0.57
N ALA A 109 -0.41 7.59 -0.17
CA ALA A 109 -1.70 6.92 -0.15
C ALA A 109 -1.59 5.64 0.70
N THR A 110 -2.70 5.25 1.31
CA THR A 110 -2.87 3.98 2.05
C THR A 110 -4.10 3.29 1.46
N SER A 111 -4.01 1.99 1.19
CA SER A 111 -5.16 1.21 0.74
C SER A 111 -5.09 -0.21 1.28
N ARG A 112 -6.25 -0.71 1.72
CA ARG A 112 -6.43 -2.07 2.23
C ARG A 112 -7.42 -2.82 1.35
N VAL A 113 -7.04 -4.01 0.93
CA VAL A 113 -7.94 -4.92 0.21
C VAL A 113 -7.84 -6.30 0.83
N LEU A 114 -9.00 -6.92 1.04
CA LEU A 114 -9.13 -8.31 1.44
C LEU A 114 -9.53 -9.08 0.18
N SER A 115 -8.67 -9.96 -0.32
CA SER A 115 -9.01 -10.84 -1.45
C SER A 115 -9.31 -12.26 -0.98
N ARG A 116 -10.31 -12.88 -1.61
CA ARG A 116 -10.56 -14.32 -1.63
C ARG A 116 -9.84 -14.93 -2.82
#